data_AF-A0A132NGH1-F1
#
_entry.id   AF-A0A132NGH1-F1
#
_cell.length_a   1.000
_cell.length_b   1.000
_cell.length_c   1.000
_cell.angle_alpha   90.00
_cell.angle_beta   90.00
_cell.angle_gamma   90.00
#
_symmetry.space_group_name_H-M   'P 1'
#
loop_
_entity.id
_entity.type
_entity.pdbx_description
1 polymer ?
#
loop_
_entity_poly.entity_id
_entity_poly.type
_entity_poly.pdbx_seq_one_letter_code
_entity_poly.pdbx_strand_id
1 'polypeptide(L)'
;ERLRALVGGVPAVVPAEEVTVVDAPDLLPLLESRPLIVVPAEAAGDLADLLALPLTSELVPGRVTSEGVPTPVPDAVRELLPDGPTEYVEHERLVVDGWAELDWRYVDGVVHAASLEGLARGLAWASGRWDRRFEIACLLAEPDLADWLRTERDFE
;
A
#
# COMPACT_ATOMS: atom_id res chain seq x y z
N GLU A 1 3.00 14.21 26.18
CA GLU A 1 3.98 13.11 26.38
C GLU A 1 4.91 13.05 25.16
N ARG A 2 5.94 12.19 25.11
CA ARG A 2 6.85 12.13 23.93
C ARG A 2 7.07 10.69 23.46
N LEU A 3 7.10 10.49 22.15
CA LEU A 3 7.26 9.18 21.51
C LEU A 3 8.42 9.19 20.51
N ARG A 4 8.97 8.01 20.24
CA ARG A 4 9.91 7.81 19.13
C ARG A 4 9.10 7.58 17.87
N ALA A 5 9.35 8.39 16.84
CA ALA A 5 8.70 8.29 15.54
C ALA A 5 9.71 8.58 14.41
N LEU A 6 9.34 8.29 13.17
CA LEU A 6 10.08 8.64 11.97
C LEU A 6 9.61 9.99 11.45
N VAL A 7 10.52 10.95 11.34
CA VAL A 7 10.28 12.27 10.72
C VAL A 7 11.08 12.32 9.43
N GLY A 8 10.40 12.30 8.27
CA GLY A 8 11.07 12.20 6.97
C GLY A 8 11.98 10.96 6.87
N GLY A 9 11.58 9.85 7.50
CA GLY A 9 12.36 8.60 7.55
C GLY A 9 13.49 8.57 8.60
N VAL A 10 13.72 9.66 9.34
CA VAL A 10 14.76 9.73 10.38
C VAL A 10 14.13 9.55 11.77
N PRO A 11 14.63 8.63 12.61
CA PRO A 11 14.12 8.48 13.97
C PRO A 11 14.34 9.74 14.82
N ALA A 12 13.28 10.23 15.45
CA ALA A 12 13.30 11.37 16.36
C ALA A 12 12.34 11.15 17.55
N VAL A 13 12.51 11.93 18.63
CA VAL A 13 11.58 11.94 19.76
C VAL A 13 10.72 13.20 19.66
N VAL A 14 9.42 13.04 19.47
CA VAL A 14 8.46 14.11 19.16
C VAL A 14 7.30 14.13 20.18
N PRO A 15 6.51 15.21 20.27
CA PRO A 15 5.27 15.23 21.03
C PRO A 15 4.30 14.16 20.50
N ALA A 16 3.64 13.43 21.40
CA ALA A 16 2.75 12.32 21.02
C ALA A 16 1.57 12.79 20.16
N GLU A 17 1.06 13.99 20.41
CA GLU A 17 -0.05 14.62 19.68
C GLU A 17 0.25 14.90 18.19
N GLU A 18 1.51 14.85 17.77
CA GLU A 18 1.93 15.01 16.38
C GLU A 18 2.10 13.67 15.65
N VAL A 19 2.08 12.54 16.37
CA VAL A 19 2.41 11.22 15.82
C VAL A 19 1.19 10.57 15.17
N THR A 20 1.43 9.88 14.06
CA THR A 20 0.43 9.04 13.36
C THR A 20 0.93 7.62 13.23
N VAL A 21 0.07 6.62 13.43
CA VAL A 21 0.38 5.22 13.16
C VAL A 21 -0.05 4.87 11.75
N VAL A 22 0.83 4.25 10.98
CA VAL A 22 0.58 3.92 9.57
C VAL A 22 -0.11 2.56 9.45
N ASP A 23 -1.40 2.58 9.14
CA ASP A 23 -2.22 1.41 8.81
C ASP A 23 -2.49 1.25 7.30
N ALA A 24 -2.40 2.34 6.54
CA ALA A 24 -2.64 2.38 5.10
C ALA A 24 -1.42 2.96 4.38
N PRO A 25 -0.49 2.12 3.87
CA PRO A 25 0.77 2.59 3.30
C PRO A 25 0.60 3.34 1.97
N ASP A 26 -0.51 3.14 1.27
CA ASP A 26 -0.90 3.90 0.07
C ASP A 26 -1.26 5.36 0.35
N LEU A 27 -1.61 5.71 1.59
CA LEU A 27 -1.89 7.08 2.01
C LEU A 27 -0.63 7.84 2.47
N LEU A 28 0.52 7.18 2.58
CA LEU A 28 1.78 7.80 3.01
C LEU A 28 2.14 9.08 2.24
N PRO A 29 1.98 9.16 0.91
CA PRO A 29 2.31 10.39 0.17
C PRO A 29 1.48 11.61 0.59
N LEU A 30 0.35 11.41 1.27
CA LEU A 30 -0.57 12.47 1.72
C LEU A 30 -0.27 12.95 3.14
N LEU A 31 0.66 12.33 3.87
CA LEU A 31 0.96 12.65 5.27
C LEU A 31 2.01 13.75 5.48
N GLU A 32 2.45 14.42 4.40
CA GLU A 32 3.48 15.46 4.45
C GLU A 32 4.70 15.04 5.31
N SER A 33 5.23 15.94 6.15
CA SER A 33 6.35 15.67 7.07
C SER A 33 5.90 15.18 8.45
N ARG A 34 4.69 14.63 8.59
CA ARG A 34 4.19 14.17 9.90
C ARG A 34 5.10 13.10 10.50
N PRO A 35 5.32 13.10 11.83
CA PRO A 35 5.98 12.00 12.51
C PRO A 35 5.17 10.70 12.43
N LEU A 36 5.81 9.62 11.98
CA LEU A 36 5.15 8.33 11.72
C LEU A 36 5.66 7.22 12.64
N ILE A 37 4.75 6.38 13.14
CA ILE A 37 5.07 5.06 13.64
C ILE A 37 4.68 4.05 12.55
N VAL A 38 5.66 3.28 12.10
CA VAL A 38 5.47 2.22 11.10
C VAL A 38 5.68 0.88 11.79
N VAL A 39 4.66 0.03 11.71
CA VAL A 39 4.60 -1.31 12.30
C VAL A 39 3.97 -2.28 11.28
N PRO A 40 4.00 -3.60 11.51
CA PRO A 40 3.19 -4.52 10.72
C PRO A 40 1.72 -4.10 10.72
N ALA A 41 1.05 -4.23 9.58
CA ALA A 41 -0.30 -3.70 9.37
C ALA A 41 -1.30 -4.25 10.39
N GLU A 42 -1.18 -5.54 10.72
CA GLU A 42 -2.00 -6.22 11.72
C GLU A 42 -1.86 -5.65 13.15
N ALA A 43 -0.75 -4.94 13.45
CA ALA A 43 -0.50 -4.34 14.75
C ALA A 43 -0.82 -2.84 14.79
N ALA A 44 -1.12 -2.21 13.65
CA ALA A 44 -1.30 -0.76 13.56
C ALA A 44 -2.49 -0.28 14.40
N GLY A 45 -3.64 -0.95 14.29
CA GLY A 45 -4.85 -0.62 15.06
C GLY A 45 -4.63 -0.78 16.57
N ASP A 46 -4.18 -1.95 17.01
CA ASP A 46 -3.92 -2.24 18.43
C ASP A 46 -2.94 -1.23 19.06
N LEU A 47 -1.90 -0.82 18.32
CA LEU A 47 -0.93 0.16 18.80
C LEU A 47 -1.51 1.57 18.86
N ALA A 48 -2.29 1.96 17.86
CA ALA A 48 -2.96 3.25 17.82
C ALA A 48 -3.94 3.40 19.00
N ASP A 49 -4.76 2.37 19.25
CA ASP A 49 -5.68 2.32 20.39
C ASP A 49 -4.93 2.38 21.73
N LEU A 50 -3.86 1.59 21.87
CA LEU A 50 -3.07 1.55 23.11
C LEU A 50 -2.43 2.91 23.44
N LEU A 51 -1.96 3.63 22.43
CA LEU A 51 -1.26 4.91 22.58
C LEU A 51 -2.17 6.13 22.39
N ALA A 52 -3.47 5.91 22.13
CA ALA A 52 -4.43 6.95 21.75
C ALA A 52 -3.94 7.87 20.62
N LEU A 53 -3.34 7.26 19.58
CA LEU A 53 -2.81 7.95 18.41
C LEU A 53 -3.75 7.77 17.21
N PRO A 54 -3.82 8.74 16.30
CA PRO A 54 -4.59 8.59 15.08
C PRO A 54 -3.94 7.61 14.09
N LEU A 55 -4.77 6.89 13.36
CA LEU A 55 -4.38 6.12 12.17
C LEU A 55 -4.27 7.03 10.94
N THR A 56 -3.45 6.62 9.97
CA THR A 56 -3.38 7.31 8.68
C THR A 56 -4.74 7.37 7.99
N SER A 57 -5.49 6.26 7.99
CA SER A 57 -6.83 6.16 7.37
C SER A 57 -7.89 7.06 8.04
N GLU A 58 -7.70 7.44 9.30
CA GLU A 58 -8.61 8.36 10.01
C GLU A 58 -8.31 9.82 9.69
N LEU A 59 -7.05 10.15 9.40
CA LEU A 59 -6.61 11.52 9.13
C LEU A 59 -6.83 11.95 7.69
N VAL A 60 -6.73 11.01 6.76
CA VAL A 60 -6.75 11.28 5.33
C VAL A 60 -7.97 10.60 4.71
N PRO A 61 -8.92 11.37 4.15
CA PRO A 61 -10.11 10.78 3.52
C PRO A 61 -9.74 9.84 2.37
N GLY A 62 -8.73 10.19 1.57
CA GLY A 62 -8.16 9.30 0.58
C GLY A 62 -9.14 8.89 -0.52
N ARG A 63 -10.10 9.75 -0.85
CA ARG A 63 -11.18 9.46 -1.79
C ARG A 63 -10.64 9.44 -3.21
N VAL A 64 -10.87 8.36 -3.94
CA VAL A 64 -10.57 8.32 -5.37
C VAL A 64 -11.56 9.23 -6.10
N THR A 65 -11.04 10.18 -6.87
CA THR A 65 -11.81 11.20 -7.59
C THR A 65 -11.60 11.16 -9.10
N SER A 66 -10.56 10.47 -9.57
CA SER A 66 -10.38 10.14 -10.98
C SER A 66 -11.29 8.98 -11.41
N GLU A 67 -11.62 8.96 -12.69
CA GLU A 67 -12.23 7.80 -13.34
C GLU A 67 -11.16 6.80 -13.76
N GLY A 68 -11.44 5.51 -13.63
CA GLY A 68 -10.57 4.44 -14.07
C GLY A 68 -11.36 3.31 -14.73
N VAL A 69 -10.64 2.37 -15.33
CA VAL A 69 -11.19 1.26 -16.10
C VAL A 69 -11.00 -0.04 -15.32
N PRO A 70 -12.06 -0.82 -15.05
CA PRO A 70 -11.91 -2.16 -14.51
C PRO A 70 -11.11 -3.04 -15.49
N THR A 71 -10.00 -3.59 -15.01
CA THR A 71 -9.03 -4.39 -15.77
C THR A 71 -8.77 -5.71 -15.04
N PRO A 72 -8.74 -6.86 -15.75
CA PRO A 72 -8.39 -8.13 -15.12
C PRO A 72 -6.92 -8.14 -14.67
N VAL A 73 -6.65 -8.74 -13.51
CA VAL A 73 -5.28 -9.00 -13.07
C VAL A 73 -4.65 -10.05 -13.99
N PRO A 74 -3.42 -9.86 -14.51
CA PRO A 74 -2.77 -10.82 -15.40
C PRO A 74 -2.66 -12.23 -14.79
N ASP A 75 -2.84 -13.25 -15.62
CA ASP A 75 -2.89 -14.67 -15.21
C ASP A 75 -1.69 -15.09 -14.36
N ALA A 76 -0.49 -14.70 -14.76
CA ALA A 76 0.74 -15.02 -14.03
C ALA A 76 0.73 -14.46 -12.58
N VAL A 77 0.15 -13.27 -12.37
CA VAL A 77 -0.01 -12.70 -11.02
C VAL A 77 -1.12 -13.40 -10.26
N ARG A 78 -2.21 -13.81 -10.91
CA ARG A 78 -3.27 -14.60 -10.28
C ARG A 78 -2.78 -15.98 -9.83
N GLU A 79 -1.86 -16.59 -10.55
CA GLU A 79 -1.19 -17.82 -10.10
C GLU A 79 -0.33 -17.59 -8.85
N LEU A 80 0.32 -16.44 -8.75
CA LEU A 80 1.11 -16.05 -7.57
C LEU A 80 0.22 -15.70 -6.36
N LEU A 81 -0.97 -15.14 -6.60
CA LEU A 81 -1.92 -14.69 -5.59
C LEU A 81 -3.30 -15.35 -5.80
N PRO A 82 -3.44 -16.67 -5.54
CA PRO A 82 -4.65 -17.41 -5.86
C PRO A 82 -5.90 -16.92 -5.10
N ASP A 83 -5.72 -16.37 -3.91
CA ASP A 83 -6.78 -15.79 -3.07
C ASP A 83 -6.86 -14.26 -3.19
N GLY A 84 -6.08 -13.66 -4.11
CA GLY A 84 -6.02 -12.23 -4.33
C GLY A 84 -7.13 -11.69 -5.23
N PRO A 85 -7.16 -10.36 -5.46
CA PRO A 85 -8.10 -9.75 -6.39
C PRO A 85 -7.95 -10.31 -7.82
N THR A 86 -9.08 -10.54 -8.50
CA THR A 86 -9.10 -10.96 -9.91
C THR A 86 -9.15 -9.77 -10.87
N GLU A 87 -9.52 -8.60 -10.38
CA GLU A 87 -9.63 -7.35 -11.11
C GLU A 87 -9.08 -6.19 -10.27
N TYR A 88 -8.69 -5.13 -10.96
CA TYR A 88 -8.32 -3.84 -10.38
C TYR A 88 -8.90 -2.72 -11.25
N VAL A 89 -8.91 -1.50 -10.74
CA VAL A 89 -9.26 -0.32 -11.52
C VAL A 89 -7.98 0.37 -11.97
N GLU A 90 -7.75 0.38 -13.28
CA GLU A 90 -6.62 1.05 -13.91
C GLU A 90 -6.92 2.52 -14.15
N HIS A 91 -5.98 3.39 -13.80
CA HIS A 91 -6.06 4.83 -14.00
C HIS A 91 -4.89 5.27 -14.87
N GLU A 92 -5.12 6.12 -15.87
CA GLU A 92 -4.01 6.83 -16.53
C GLU A 92 -3.30 7.75 -15.51
N ARG A 93 -4.10 8.35 -14.62
CA ARG A 93 -3.64 9.13 -13.47
C ARG A 93 -4.63 8.95 -12.33
N LEU A 94 -4.19 8.34 -11.24
CA LEU A 94 -5.01 8.14 -10.05
C LEU A 94 -5.00 9.43 -9.21
N VAL A 95 -6.13 10.13 -9.19
CA VAL A 95 -6.32 11.38 -8.45
C VAL A 95 -7.13 11.12 -7.19
N VAL A 96 -6.56 11.49 -6.05
CA VAL A 96 -7.13 11.33 -4.72
C VAL A 96 -7.41 12.68 -4.07
N ASP A 97 -8.56 12.78 -3.42
CA ASP A 97 -9.10 13.97 -2.77
C ASP A 97 -9.17 15.21 -3.71
N GLY A 98 -9.18 14.99 -5.02
CA GLY A 98 -9.28 16.01 -6.06
C GLY A 98 -7.97 16.72 -6.43
N TRP A 99 -6.84 16.39 -5.80
CA TRP A 99 -5.58 17.11 -6.04
C TRP A 99 -4.32 16.24 -6.02
N ALA A 100 -4.31 15.13 -5.26
CA ALA A 100 -3.10 14.33 -5.10
C ALA A 100 -3.02 13.23 -6.15
N GLU A 101 -1.86 13.09 -6.79
CA GLU A 101 -1.59 11.97 -7.69
C GLU A 101 -0.87 10.86 -6.92
N LEU A 102 -1.43 9.66 -6.93
CA LEU A 102 -0.85 8.48 -6.29
C LEU A 102 -0.60 7.38 -7.31
N ASP A 103 0.36 6.50 -7.02
CA ASP A 103 0.59 5.31 -7.84
C ASP A 103 -0.49 4.24 -7.63
N TRP A 104 -1.06 4.18 -6.42
CA TRP A 104 -2.04 3.16 -6.05
C TRP A 104 -2.89 3.57 -4.85
N ARG A 105 -4.06 2.95 -4.74
CA ARG A 105 -4.93 2.96 -3.56
C ARG A 105 -5.60 1.62 -3.38
N TYR A 106 -5.87 1.25 -2.13
CA TYR A 106 -6.78 0.18 -1.77
C TYR A 106 -7.89 0.75 -0.90
N VAL A 107 -9.12 0.74 -1.42
CA VAL A 107 -10.29 1.32 -0.74
C VAL A 107 -11.52 0.50 -1.11
N ASP A 108 -12.38 0.27 -0.13
CA ASP A 108 -13.62 -0.51 -0.30
C ASP A 108 -13.41 -1.90 -0.95
N GLY A 109 -12.26 -2.52 -0.67
CA GLY A 109 -11.89 -3.83 -1.21
C GLY A 109 -11.32 -3.81 -2.63
N VAL A 110 -11.18 -2.64 -3.25
CA VAL A 110 -10.77 -2.48 -4.65
C VAL A 110 -9.37 -1.88 -4.73
N VAL A 111 -8.53 -2.48 -5.57
CA VAL A 111 -7.22 -1.92 -5.94
C VAL A 111 -7.40 -0.92 -7.08
N HIS A 112 -6.92 0.30 -6.88
CA HIS A 112 -6.75 1.31 -7.90
C HIS A 112 -5.26 1.49 -8.17
N ALA A 113 -4.85 1.56 -9.44
CA ALA A 113 -3.44 1.71 -9.79
C ALA A 113 -3.23 2.58 -11.03
N ALA A 114 -2.15 3.36 -11.02
CA ALA A 114 -1.69 4.18 -12.15
C ALA A 114 -0.27 3.84 -12.65
N SER A 115 0.36 2.84 -12.03
CA SER A 115 1.67 2.31 -12.43
C SER A 115 1.78 0.82 -12.13
N LEU A 116 2.75 0.13 -12.73
CA LEU A 116 2.99 -1.30 -12.47
C LEU A 116 3.45 -1.52 -11.03
N GLU A 117 4.31 -0.65 -10.51
CA GLU A 117 4.76 -0.69 -9.12
C GLU A 117 3.62 -0.41 -8.15
N GLY A 118 2.72 0.53 -8.50
CA GLY A 118 1.50 0.79 -7.77
C GLY A 118 0.57 -0.43 -7.73
N LEU A 119 0.30 -1.02 -8.90
CA LEU A 119 -0.49 -2.25 -9.01
C LEU A 119 0.10 -3.38 -8.17
N ALA A 120 1.42 -3.58 -8.23
CA ALA A 120 2.10 -4.61 -7.47
C ALA A 120 1.93 -4.43 -5.95
N ARG A 121 2.07 -3.19 -5.45
CA ARG A 121 1.83 -2.87 -4.04
C ARG A 121 0.38 -3.06 -3.66
N GLY A 122 -0.55 -2.65 -4.52
CA GLY A 122 -1.99 -2.81 -4.30
C GLY A 122 -2.43 -4.27 -4.20
N LEU A 123 -1.99 -5.12 -5.13
CA LEU A 123 -2.29 -6.55 -5.12
C LEU A 123 -1.64 -7.26 -3.93
N ALA A 124 -0.39 -6.92 -3.62
CA ALA A 124 0.31 -7.43 -2.45
C ALA A 124 -0.43 -7.09 -1.15
N TRP A 125 -0.85 -5.82 -1.02
CA TRP A 125 -1.61 -5.33 0.14
C TRP A 125 -2.96 -6.03 0.27
N ALA A 126 -3.75 -6.04 -0.80
CA ALA A 126 -5.08 -6.64 -0.83
C ALA A 126 -5.07 -8.16 -0.53
N SER A 127 -3.95 -8.83 -0.82
CA SER A 127 -3.78 -10.26 -0.58
C SER A 127 -3.12 -10.59 0.77
N GLY A 128 -2.77 -9.59 1.59
CA GLY A 128 -2.01 -9.80 2.83
C GLY A 128 -0.58 -10.31 2.59
N ARG A 129 -0.04 -10.10 1.39
CA ARG A 129 1.27 -10.58 0.92
C ARG A 129 2.21 -9.44 0.59
N TRP A 130 2.36 -8.50 1.54
CA TRP A 130 3.23 -7.32 1.35
C TRP A 130 4.69 -7.70 1.03
N ASP A 131 5.15 -8.87 1.49
CA ASP A 131 6.43 -9.49 1.14
C ASP A 131 6.63 -9.64 -0.37
N ARG A 132 5.56 -9.90 -1.12
CA ARG A 132 5.60 -10.22 -2.56
C ARG A 132 5.56 -9.02 -3.49
N ARG A 133 5.42 -7.80 -2.98
CA ARG A 133 5.23 -6.59 -3.81
C ARG A 133 6.31 -6.39 -4.89
N PHE A 134 7.54 -6.84 -4.65
CA PHE A 134 8.62 -6.74 -5.64
C PHE A 134 8.61 -7.89 -6.65
N GLU A 135 8.26 -9.10 -6.22
CA GLU A 135 8.07 -10.25 -7.12
C GLU A 135 6.92 -9.97 -8.10
N ILE A 136 5.80 -9.43 -7.61
CA ILE A 136 4.67 -9.03 -8.44
C ILE A 136 5.08 -7.92 -9.42
N ALA A 137 5.85 -6.93 -8.98
CA ALA A 137 6.33 -5.85 -9.85
C ALA A 137 7.22 -6.39 -10.98
N CYS A 138 8.15 -7.30 -10.67
CA CYS A 138 8.97 -7.98 -11.66
C CYS A 138 8.10 -8.76 -12.66
N LEU A 139 7.09 -9.49 -12.19
CA LEU A 139 6.23 -10.30 -13.05
C LEU A 139 5.33 -9.44 -13.96
N LEU A 140 4.85 -8.30 -13.46
CA LEU A 140 4.10 -7.32 -14.25
C LEU A 140 4.96 -6.67 -15.34
N ALA A 141 6.24 -6.40 -15.05
CA ALA A 141 7.17 -5.82 -16.01
C ALA A 141 7.69 -6.85 -17.04
N GLU A 142 7.97 -8.08 -16.60
CA GLU A 142 8.57 -9.14 -17.39
C GLU A 142 7.85 -10.49 -17.14
N PRO A 143 6.70 -10.73 -17.80
CA PRO A 143 5.91 -11.95 -17.59
C PRO A 143 6.65 -13.26 -17.88
N ASP A 144 7.64 -13.24 -18.78
CA ASP A 144 8.44 -14.40 -19.15
C ASP A 144 9.32 -14.93 -18.00
N LEU A 145 9.50 -14.15 -16.93
CA LEU A 145 10.22 -14.58 -15.73
C LEU A 145 9.39 -15.46 -14.79
N ALA A 146 8.12 -15.73 -15.09
CA ALA A 146 7.21 -16.48 -14.22
C ALA A 146 7.79 -17.82 -13.74
N ASP A 147 8.35 -18.62 -14.65
CA ASP A 147 8.92 -19.93 -14.32
C ASP A 147 10.20 -19.80 -13.48
N TRP A 148 11.01 -18.77 -13.75
CA TRP A 148 12.22 -18.50 -13.00
C TRP A 148 11.89 -18.05 -11.57
N LEU A 149 10.96 -17.10 -11.40
CA LEU A 149 10.48 -16.66 -10.07
C LEU A 149 9.80 -17.79 -9.30
N ARG A 150 9.09 -18.70 -9.99
CA ARG A 150 8.56 -19.93 -9.36
C ARG A 150 9.68 -20.82 -8.82
N THR A 151 10.76 -20.97 -9.58
CA THR A 151 11.94 -21.75 -9.14
C THR A 151 12.64 -21.09 -7.94
N GLU A 152 12.82 -19.76 -7.96
CA GLU A 152 13.44 -19.03 -6.84
C GLU A 152 12.64 -19.18 -5.53
N ARG A 153 11.31 -19.26 -5.61
CA ARG A 153 10.44 -19.48 -4.44
C ARG A 153 10.63 -20.83 -3.76
N ASP A 154 11.11 -21.85 -4.46
CA ASP A 154 11.34 -23.18 -3.87
C ASP A 154 12.46 -23.17 -2.80
N PHE A 155 13.16 -22.04 -2.62
CA PHE A 155 14.21 -21.85 -1.61
C PHE A 155 13.76 -21.14 -0.32
N GLU A 156 12.52 -20.63 -0.23
CA GLU A 156 11.97 -19.91 0.94
C GLU A 156 11.19 -20.82 1.90
#